data_AF-T0TUX9-F1
#
_entry.id   AF-T0TUX9-F1
#
_cell.length_a   1.000
_cell.length_b   1.000
_cell.length_c   1.000
_cell.angle_alpha   90.00
_cell.angle_beta   90.00
_cell.angle_gamma   90.00
#
_symmetry.space_group_name_H-M   'P 1'
#
loop_
_entity.id
_entity.type
_entity.pdbx_description
1 polymer ?
#
loop_
_entity_poly.entity_id
_entity_poly.type
_entity_poly.pdbx_seq_one_letter_code
_entity_poly.pdbx_strand_id
1 'polypeptide(L)'
;MRNMIVKSYTQTIGSEAPCKEDEGFQTFPYSDKIVGGKEHLAVTMFRGTADWFYLYKYKLDESTSVNLIFEYKASKKIFYQSDLYLTINETSYKDQQLLEQLATYGKDRAWLKIQSKKVAEQYILGTWFKNGSSRYSLKNLGDMKIQYNELLEEK
;
A
#
# COMPACT_ATOMS: atom_id res chain seq x y z
N MET A 1 -14.26 8.78 32.99
CA MET A 1 -13.03 8.44 32.25
C MET A 1 -13.32 8.60 30.76
N ARG A 2 -12.39 9.21 30.00
CA ARG A 2 -12.61 9.69 28.63
C ARG A 2 -13.04 8.56 27.69
N ASN A 3 -14.18 8.75 27.02
CA ASN A 3 -14.60 7.97 25.84
C ASN A 3 -13.51 8.10 24.78
N MET A 4 -12.62 7.12 24.71
CA MET A 4 -11.66 6.99 23.63
C MET A 4 -12.48 6.52 22.43
N ILE A 5 -12.95 7.46 21.62
CA ILE A 5 -13.52 7.17 20.30
C ILE A 5 -12.38 6.50 19.54
N VAL A 6 -12.33 5.18 19.57
CA VAL A 6 -11.51 4.40 18.63
C VAL A 6 -12.15 4.71 17.29
N LYS A 7 -11.58 5.66 16.55
CA LYS A 7 -11.98 5.92 15.18
C LYS A 7 -12.04 4.56 14.51
N SER A 8 -13.18 4.22 13.89
CA SER A 8 -13.25 2.95 13.16
C SER A 8 -12.07 2.93 12.18
N TYR A 9 -11.46 1.76 11.97
CA TYR A 9 -10.30 1.61 11.08
C TYR A 9 -10.48 2.39 9.75
N THR A 10 -11.67 2.30 9.16
CA THR A 10 -12.07 2.99 7.93
C THR A 10 -11.94 4.52 8.03
N GLN A 11 -12.26 5.13 9.18
CA GLN A 11 -12.03 6.55 9.43
C GLN A 11 -10.54 6.92 9.47
N THR A 12 -9.66 5.98 9.86
CA THR A 12 -8.21 6.22 9.88
C THR A 12 -7.67 6.42 8.48
N ILE A 13 -8.16 5.65 7.51
CA ILE A 13 -7.79 5.74 6.08
C ILE A 13 -8.72 6.68 5.27
N GLY A 14 -9.64 7.38 5.95
CA GLY A 14 -10.61 8.29 5.33
C GLY A 14 -11.62 7.59 4.41
N SER A 15 -11.83 6.28 4.58
CA SER A 15 -12.83 5.51 3.85
C SER A 15 -14.20 5.70 4.48
N GLU A 16 -15.20 5.95 3.65
CA GLU A 16 -16.62 6.05 4.07
C GLU A 16 -17.33 4.68 4.02
N ALA A 17 -16.63 3.64 3.58
CA ALA A 17 -17.19 2.31 3.43
C ALA A 17 -17.57 1.70 4.80
N PRO A 18 -18.77 1.11 4.94
CA PRO A 18 -19.19 0.46 6.16
C PRO A 18 -18.42 -0.85 6.37
N CYS A 19 -18.05 -1.14 7.62
CA CYS A 19 -17.46 -2.41 8.02
C CYS A 19 -18.57 -3.39 8.40
N LYS A 20 -18.59 -4.57 7.78
CA LYS A 20 -19.53 -5.66 8.05
C LYS A 20 -18.89 -6.69 8.97
N GLU A 21 -19.60 -7.21 9.97
CA GLU A 21 -19.01 -8.11 10.96
C GLU A 21 -18.99 -9.60 10.54
N ASP A 22 -19.72 -9.95 9.49
CA ASP A 22 -19.97 -11.32 9.02
C ASP A 22 -19.02 -11.80 7.91
N GLU A 23 -18.27 -10.90 7.28
CA GLU A 23 -17.34 -11.25 6.20
C GLU A 23 -15.97 -11.72 6.74
N GLY A 24 -15.42 -12.78 6.14
CA GLY A 24 -14.10 -13.34 6.51
C GLY A 24 -12.92 -12.43 6.14
N PHE A 25 -13.11 -11.55 5.16
CA PHE A 25 -12.19 -10.46 4.81
C PHE A 25 -12.97 -9.32 4.19
N GLN A 26 -12.43 -8.10 4.28
CA GLN A 26 -13.02 -6.90 3.67
C GLN A 26 -11.96 -6.00 3.07
N THR A 27 -12.30 -5.36 1.95
CA THR A 27 -11.43 -4.42 1.26
C THR A 27 -12.00 -3.02 1.32
N PHE A 28 -11.19 -2.06 1.76
CA PHE A 28 -11.57 -0.65 1.89
C PHE A 28 -10.66 0.22 1.02
N PRO A 29 -11.22 1.06 0.13
CA PRO A 29 -10.43 2.03 -0.61
C PRO A 29 -9.98 3.16 0.34
N TYR A 30 -8.77 3.65 0.13
CA TYR A 30 -8.31 4.89 0.73
C TYR A 30 -9.06 6.07 0.11
N SER A 31 -9.22 7.15 0.89
CA SER A 31 -9.86 8.36 0.40
C SER A 31 -9.16 8.95 -0.83
N ASP A 32 -9.94 9.48 -1.77
CA ASP A 32 -9.44 10.25 -2.92
C ASP A 32 -8.64 11.50 -2.50
N LYS A 33 -8.82 11.95 -1.26
CA LYS A 33 -8.03 13.04 -0.65
C LYS A 33 -6.60 12.62 -0.29
N ILE A 34 -6.32 11.32 -0.26
CA ILE A 34 -5.01 10.73 0.02
C ILE A 34 -4.38 10.24 -1.28
N VAL A 35 -5.15 9.52 -2.10
CA VAL A 35 -4.68 8.88 -3.34
C VAL A 35 -5.69 9.15 -4.44
N GLY A 36 -5.29 9.82 -5.53
CA GLY A 36 -6.25 10.24 -6.56
C GLY A 36 -5.67 10.33 -7.97
N GLY A 37 -6.54 10.65 -8.94
CA GLY A 37 -6.18 10.78 -10.34
C GLY A 37 -5.82 9.43 -10.97
N LYS A 38 -4.52 9.20 -11.21
CA LYS A 38 -4.01 7.93 -11.76
C LYS A 38 -3.80 6.85 -10.71
N GLU A 39 -3.92 7.20 -9.44
CA GLU A 39 -3.55 6.36 -8.32
C GLU A 39 -4.80 5.77 -7.65
N HIS A 40 -4.74 4.50 -7.27
CA HIS A 40 -5.75 3.83 -6.45
C HIS A 40 -5.04 3.03 -5.36
N LEU A 41 -5.54 3.10 -4.13
CA LEU A 41 -5.01 2.37 -2.98
C LEU A 41 -6.17 1.77 -2.20
N ALA A 42 -6.07 0.47 -1.90
CA ALA A 42 -7.02 -0.21 -1.04
C ALA A 42 -6.30 -1.10 -0.04
N VAL A 43 -6.97 -1.38 1.07
CA VAL A 43 -6.51 -2.32 2.09
C VAL A 43 -7.52 -3.42 2.30
N THR A 44 -7.05 -4.66 2.28
CA THR A 44 -7.79 -5.86 2.63
C THR A 44 -7.39 -6.31 4.03
N MET A 45 -8.40 -6.48 4.88
CA MET A 45 -8.27 -6.97 6.24
C MET A 45 -8.88 -8.36 6.33
N PHE A 46 -8.20 -9.29 7.00
CA PHE A 46 -8.71 -10.64 7.25
C PHE A 46 -9.19 -10.75 8.70
N ARG A 47 -10.37 -11.31 8.90
CA ARG A 47 -10.93 -11.48 10.24
C ARG A 47 -10.07 -12.46 11.05
N GLY A 48 -9.81 -12.11 12.31
CA GLY A 48 -9.03 -12.94 13.21
C GLY A 48 -7.51 -12.83 13.03
N THR A 49 -7.04 -12.00 12.10
CA THR A 49 -5.62 -11.68 11.96
C THR A 49 -5.37 -10.19 12.15
N ALA A 50 -4.15 -9.85 12.58
CA ALA A 50 -3.65 -8.48 12.54
C ALA A 50 -2.82 -8.21 11.27
N ASP A 51 -2.93 -9.12 10.29
CA ASP A 51 -2.18 -9.04 9.04
C ASP A 51 -3.03 -8.29 8.00
N TRP A 52 -2.43 -7.27 7.38
CA TRP A 52 -3.12 -6.39 6.45
C TRP A 52 -2.44 -6.44 5.08
N PHE A 53 -3.25 -6.43 4.04
CA PHE A 53 -2.81 -6.48 2.66
C PHE A 53 -3.20 -5.19 1.94
N TYR A 54 -2.26 -4.57 1.25
CA TYR A 54 -2.46 -3.30 0.56
C TYR A 54 -2.20 -3.48 -0.92
N LEU A 55 -3.18 -3.09 -1.73
CA LEU A 55 -3.05 -3.05 -3.19
C LEU A 55 -3.01 -1.59 -3.63
N TYR A 56 -1.90 -1.20 -4.23
CA TYR A 56 -1.76 0.06 -4.93
C TYR A 56 -1.70 -0.16 -6.43
N LYS A 57 -2.42 0.66 -7.18
CA LYS A 57 -2.46 0.65 -8.64
C LYS A 57 -2.19 2.06 -9.16
N TYR A 58 -1.20 2.20 -10.04
CA TYR A 58 -0.92 3.42 -10.80
C TYR A 58 -1.28 3.19 -12.27
N LYS A 59 -2.31 3.86 -12.76
CA LYS A 59 -2.78 3.79 -14.15
C LYS A 59 -1.85 4.58 -15.07
N LEU A 60 -1.18 3.90 -16.00
CA LEU A 60 -0.35 4.53 -17.02
C LEU A 60 -1.24 5.03 -18.18
N ASP A 61 -2.14 4.17 -18.64
CA ASP A 61 -3.17 4.40 -19.65
C ASP A 61 -4.41 3.50 -19.38
N GLU A 62 -5.34 3.37 -20.32
CA GLU A 62 -6.59 2.61 -20.13
C GLU A 62 -6.39 1.13 -19.80
N SER A 63 -5.43 0.46 -20.43
CA SER A 63 -5.19 -0.97 -20.29
C SER A 63 -3.91 -1.31 -19.53
N THR A 64 -3.16 -0.29 -19.09
CA THR A 64 -1.85 -0.45 -18.46
C THR A 64 -1.77 0.16 -17.07
N SER A 65 -1.24 -0.61 -16.13
CA SER A 65 -0.99 -0.12 -14.76
C SER A 65 0.19 -0.78 -14.08
N VAL A 66 0.91 -0.02 -13.26
CA VAL A 66 1.87 -0.54 -12.29
C VAL A 66 1.14 -0.89 -11.01
N ASN A 67 1.37 -2.09 -10.50
CA ASN A 67 0.74 -2.59 -9.28
C ASN A 67 1.82 -2.87 -8.22
N LEU A 68 1.60 -2.34 -7.02
CA LEU A 68 2.45 -2.56 -5.86
C LEU A 68 1.61 -3.25 -4.79
N ILE A 69 2.13 -4.34 -4.24
CA ILE A 69 1.50 -5.05 -3.14
C ILE A 69 2.36 -4.88 -1.90
N PHE A 70 1.74 -4.44 -0.81
CA PHE A 70 2.38 -4.39 0.51
C PHE A 70 1.60 -5.23 1.51
N GLU A 71 2.31 -5.83 2.44
CA GLU A 71 1.73 -6.61 3.53
C GLU A 71 2.32 -6.16 4.86
N TYR A 72 1.45 -6.08 5.87
CA TYR A 72 1.85 -6.03 7.25
C TYR A 72 1.67 -7.41 7.87
N LYS A 73 2.74 -8.00 8.40
CA LYS A 73 2.70 -9.23 9.19
C LYS A 73 2.96 -8.91 10.65
N ALA A 74 1.90 -8.98 11.46
CA ALA A 74 1.94 -8.56 12.86
C ALA A 74 2.86 -9.45 13.71
N SER A 75 2.84 -10.77 13.48
CA SER A 75 3.68 -11.75 14.18
C SER A 75 5.18 -11.50 14.02
N LYS A 76 5.58 -10.93 12.87
CA LYS A 76 6.97 -10.59 12.54
C LYS A 76 7.28 -9.10 12.70
N LYS A 77 6.27 -8.28 13.01
CA LYS A 77 6.34 -6.81 13.05
C LYS A 77 7.00 -6.25 11.78
N ILE A 78 6.56 -6.71 10.61
CA ILE A 78 7.19 -6.32 9.35
C ILE A 78 6.15 -5.80 8.37
N PHE A 79 6.45 -4.65 7.78
CA PHE A 79 5.73 -4.07 6.66
C PHE A 79 6.60 -4.20 5.41
N TYR A 80 6.17 -4.97 4.42
CA TYR A 80 7.03 -5.29 3.29
C TYR A 80 6.28 -5.28 1.96
N GLN A 81 6.99 -4.90 0.90
CA GLN A 81 6.48 -4.95 -0.46
C GLN A 81 6.58 -6.39 -0.98
N SER A 82 5.47 -7.13 -0.95
CA SER A 82 5.45 -8.55 -1.33
C SER A 82 5.41 -8.78 -2.84
N ASP A 83 4.90 -7.82 -3.62
CA ASP A 83 4.87 -7.94 -5.08
C ASP A 83 4.99 -6.58 -5.80
N LEU A 84 5.48 -6.65 -7.03
CA LEU A 84 5.68 -5.52 -7.93
C LEU A 84 5.55 -6.03 -9.37
N TYR A 85 4.49 -5.63 -10.06
CA TYR A 85 4.24 -6.06 -11.42
C TYR A 85 3.60 -4.96 -12.29
N LEU A 86 3.81 -5.03 -13.59
CA LEU A 86 3.12 -4.20 -14.59
C LEU A 86 2.05 -5.05 -15.26
N THR A 87 0.83 -4.54 -15.38
CA THR A 87 -0.22 -5.17 -16.19
C THR A 87 -0.38 -4.38 -17.48
N ILE A 88 -0.34 -5.03 -18.64
CA ILE A 88 -0.70 -4.48 -19.95
C ILE A 88 -1.71 -5.44 -20.58
N ASN A 89 -2.90 -4.98 -20.94
CA ASN A 89 -3.95 -5.81 -21.57
C ASN A 89 -4.13 -7.16 -20.83
N GLU A 90 -4.32 -7.10 -19.52
CA GLU A 90 -4.49 -8.26 -18.61
C GLU A 90 -3.26 -9.16 -18.43
N THR A 91 -2.18 -8.94 -19.18
CA THR A 91 -0.91 -9.67 -19.03
C THR A 91 -0.03 -9.02 -17.97
N SER A 92 0.51 -9.80 -17.04
CA SER A 92 1.36 -9.30 -15.96
C SER A 92 2.84 -9.59 -16.22
N TYR A 93 3.67 -8.55 -16.10
CA TYR A 93 5.13 -8.57 -16.27
C TYR A 93 5.81 -8.27 -14.94
N LYS A 94 6.85 -9.04 -14.62
CA LYS A 94 7.63 -8.94 -13.37
C LYS A 94 9.11 -8.77 -13.66
N ASP A 95 9.87 -8.44 -12.62
CA ASP A 95 11.33 -8.39 -12.65
C ASP A 95 11.89 -7.57 -13.82
N GLN A 96 12.79 -8.14 -14.60
CA GLN A 96 13.42 -7.47 -15.73
C GLN A 96 12.41 -7.12 -16.84
N GLN A 97 11.44 -7.99 -17.09
CA GLN A 97 10.40 -7.73 -18.10
C GLN A 97 9.53 -6.53 -17.70
N LEU A 98 9.26 -6.36 -16.41
CA LEU A 98 8.59 -5.16 -15.91
C LEU A 98 9.38 -3.91 -16.28
N LEU A 99 10.69 -3.89 -16.01
CA LEU A 99 11.54 -2.71 -16.27
C LEU A 99 11.60 -2.39 -17.76
N GLU A 100 11.71 -3.41 -18.61
CA GLU A 100 11.74 -3.26 -20.08
C GLU A 100 10.44 -2.68 -20.61
N GLN A 101 9.29 -3.20 -20.16
CA GLN A 101 7.99 -2.69 -20.59
C GLN A 101 7.70 -1.30 -20.02
N LEU A 102 8.07 -1.05 -18.76
CA LEU A 102 7.87 0.23 -18.09
C LEU A 102 8.69 1.36 -18.76
N ALA A 103 9.87 1.04 -19.33
CA ALA A 103 10.70 1.99 -20.04
C ALA A 103 9.99 2.63 -21.25
N THR A 104 9.07 1.91 -21.90
CA THR A 104 8.24 2.44 -23.00
C THR A 104 7.35 3.62 -22.56
N TYR A 105 7.10 3.73 -21.25
CA TYR A 105 6.34 4.82 -20.62
C TYR A 105 7.23 5.92 -20.01
N GLY A 106 8.53 5.92 -20.36
CA GLY A 106 9.52 6.87 -19.85
C GLY A 106 9.75 6.74 -18.34
N LYS A 107 9.63 5.52 -17.79
CA LYS A 107 9.78 5.23 -16.36
C LYS A 107 10.78 4.11 -16.18
N ASP A 108 11.59 4.25 -15.14
CA ASP A 108 12.68 3.33 -14.85
C ASP A 108 12.59 2.81 -13.40
N ARG A 109 13.62 2.07 -12.98
CA ARG A 109 13.74 1.58 -11.61
C ARG A 109 13.74 2.70 -10.58
N ALA A 110 14.34 3.85 -10.89
CA ALA A 110 14.38 4.99 -9.97
C ALA A 110 12.97 5.55 -9.74
N TRP A 111 12.15 5.65 -10.79
CA TRP A 111 10.75 6.00 -10.68
C TRP A 111 9.98 5.01 -9.80
N LEU A 112 10.14 3.70 -10.01
CA LEU A 112 9.50 2.67 -9.17
C LEU A 112 9.90 2.79 -7.70
N LYS A 113 11.19 3.01 -7.41
CA LYS A 113 11.70 3.18 -6.06
C LYS A 113 11.07 4.39 -5.37
N ILE A 114 10.95 5.51 -6.07
CA ILE A 114 10.26 6.71 -5.56
C ILE A 114 8.78 6.44 -5.32
N GLN A 115 8.10 5.76 -6.25
CA GLN A 115 6.68 5.41 -6.09
C GLN A 115 6.44 4.44 -4.92
N SER A 116 7.21 3.36 -4.81
CA SER A 116 7.12 2.42 -3.69
C SER A 116 7.30 3.11 -2.35
N LYS A 117 8.30 4.00 -2.22
CA LYS A 117 8.50 4.78 -0.99
C LYS A 117 7.35 5.74 -0.71
N LYS A 118 6.87 6.46 -1.73
CA LYS A 118 5.71 7.36 -1.60
C LYS A 118 4.49 6.59 -1.06
N VAL A 119 4.18 5.45 -1.65
CA VAL A 119 3.02 4.63 -1.25
C VAL A 119 3.19 4.07 0.17
N ALA A 120 4.33 3.46 0.46
CA ALA A 120 4.59 2.88 1.78
C ALA A 120 4.64 3.95 2.88
N GLU A 121 5.47 4.97 2.70
CA GLU A 121 5.88 5.87 3.78
C GLU A 121 4.91 7.04 3.95
N GLN A 122 4.38 7.57 2.85
CA GLN A 122 3.51 8.75 2.89
C GLN A 122 2.03 8.34 2.92
N TYR A 123 1.61 7.46 2.02
CA TYR A 123 0.20 7.11 1.90
C TYR A 123 -0.24 6.13 2.98
N ILE A 124 0.40 4.97 3.08
CA ILE A 124 -0.02 3.94 4.03
C ILE A 124 0.42 4.34 5.44
N LEU A 125 1.72 4.32 5.72
CA LEU A 125 2.23 4.54 7.08
C LEU A 125 2.00 5.98 7.56
N GLY A 126 2.17 6.98 6.69
CA GLY A 126 1.90 8.38 7.03
C GLY A 126 0.46 8.62 7.49
N THR A 127 -0.51 7.98 6.85
CA THR A 127 -1.92 8.04 7.28
C THR A 127 -2.10 7.38 8.65
N TRP A 128 -1.51 6.20 8.87
CA TRP A 128 -1.54 5.52 10.17
C TRP A 128 -0.91 6.33 11.30
N PHE A 129 0.25 6.95 11.06
CA PHE A 129 0.93 7.77 12.06
C PHE A 129 0.12 9.02 12.40
N LYS A 130 -0.47 9.68 11.39
CA LYS A 130 -1.26 10.89 11.59
C LYS A 130 -2.57 10.61 12.33
N ASN A 131 -3.26 9.53 11.98
CA ASN A 131 -4.64 9.31 12.41
C ASN A 131 -4.80 8.22 13.49
N GLY A 132 -3.85 7.29 13.62
CA GLY A 132 -3.94 6.12 14.49
C GLY A 132 -3.11 6.21 15.80
N SER A 133 -1.88 6.75 15.77
CA SER A 133 -1.06 6.90 16.98
C SER A 133 0.11 7.87 16.79
N SER A 134 0.15 8.94 17.60
CA SER A 134 1.22 9.93 17.61
C SER A 134 2.58 9.42 18.09
N ARG A 135 2.64 8.19 18.63
CA ARG A 135 3.88 7.58 19.15
C ARG A 135 4.83 7.08 18.06
N TYR A 136 4.31 6.78 16.87
CA TYR A 136 5.07 6.20 15.77
C TYR A 136 5.25 7.21 14.64
N SER A 137 6.38 7.10 13.95
CA SER A 137 6.70 7.89 12.75
C SER A 137 7.73 7.15 11.91
N LEU A 138 8.04 7.66 10.72
CA LEU A 138 9.15 7.13 9.91
C LEU A 138 10.50 7.17 10.64
N LYS A 139 10.66 8.09 11.61
CA LYS A 139 11.86 8.19 12.46
C LYS A 139 11.80 7.30 13.71
N ASN A 140 10.62 6.79 14.05
CA ASN A 140 10.38 5.94 15.23
C ASN A 140 9.36 4.85 14.89
N LEU A 141 9.84 3.74 14.33
CA LEU A 141 9.02 2.58 13.97
C LEU A 141 8.83 1.60 15.14
N GLY A 142 9.47 1.84 16.29
CA GLY A 142 9.61 0.84 17.34
C GLY A 142 10.32 -0.40 16.81
N ASP A 143 9.72 -1.57 17.03
CA ASP A 143 10.25 -2.86 16.54
C ASP A 143 9.90 -3.15 15.08
N MET A 144 9.07 -2.30 14.44
CA MET A 144 8.61 -2.56 13.08
C MET A 144 9.72 -2.31 12.06
N LYS A 145 9.83 -3.19 11.06
CA LYS A 145 10.75 -3.02 9.92
C LYS A 145 9.98 -2.76 8.63
N ILE A 146 10.58 -1.97 7.74
CA ILE A 146 10.10 -1.74 6.37
C ILE A 146 11.03 -2.45 5.40
N GLN A 147 10.47 -3.23 4.47
CA GLN A 147 11.23 -3.87 3.39
C GLN A 147 10.60 -3.59 2.03
N TYR A 148 11.44 -3.33 1.04
CA TYR A 148 11.02 -3.09 -0.34
C TYR A 148 11.34 -4.30 -1.21
N ASN A 149 10.70 -4.36 -2.37
CA ASN A 149 10.95 -5.45 -3.32
C ASN A 149 12.40 -5.39 -3.82
N GLU A 150 13.07 -6.54 -3.91
CA GLU A 150 14.49 -6.65 -4.29
C GLU A 150 14.78 -6.08 -5.68
N LEU A 151 13.79 -6.03 -6.59
CA LEU A 151 13.93 -5.38 -7.90
C LEU A 151 14.33 -3.90 -7.81
N LEU A 152 14.05 -3.27 -6.67
CA LEU A 152 14.34 -1.86 -6.40
C LEU A 152 15.75 -1.62 -5.84
N GLU A 153 16.47 -2.69 -5.50
CA GLU A 153 17.86 -2.62 -5.08
C GLU A 153 18.76 -2.44 -6.31
N GLU A 154 19.79 -1.59 -6.19
CA GLU A 154 20.85 -1.50 -7.18
C GLU A 154 21.77 -2.71 -6.98
N LYS A 155 21.98 -3.50 -8.02
CA LYS A 155 22.92 -4.63 -8.02
C LYS A 155 24.27 -4.15 -8.53
#